data_AF-A0A8C7XF56-F1
#
_entry.id   AF-A0A8C7XF56-F1
#
_cell.length_a   1.000
_cell.length_b   1.000
_cell.length_c   1.000
_cell.angle_alpha   90.00
_cell.angle_beta   90.00
_cell.angle_gamma   90.00
#
_symmetry.space_group_name_H-M   'P 1'
#
loop_
_entity.id
_entity.type
_entity.pdbx_description
1 polymer ?
#
loop_
_entity_poly.entity_id
_entity_poly.type
_entity_poly.pdbx_seq_one_letter_code
_entity_poly.pdbx_strand_id
1 'polypeptide(L)'
;HSPSARQLAAFEFENFRGKKVELSGDCKNVLEKTQRVGSVIVESGPWVAFELPGFAGDKFLLEKGEYPRWSTWTSCQSSYTLGSFRPLKVDGADHKLQLFENTGFEGRKMEIVDDDVPSLWAYGFQNRVASAKAISGTWVGYTYPGYRGHQYVFEHGDFKHWNDWGASEPQIQSVRRVRDMQWHKKGFDIIPEVENISYIKCGTNKNFK
;
A
#
# COMPACT_ATOMS: atom_id res chain seq x y z
N HIS A 1 5.89 -21.35 11.15
CA HIS A 1 6.64 -20.14 11.55
C HIS A 1 5.67 -19.17 12.20
N SER A 2 5.90 -18.79 13.46
CA SER A 2 5.13 -17.70 14.08
C SER A 2 5.39 -16.41 13.29
N PRO A 3 4.39 -15.60 12.94
CA PRO A 3 4.64 -14.29 12.35
C PRO A 3 5.52 -13.50 13.32
N SER A 4 6.65 -12.98 12.85
CA SER A 4 7.51 -12.10 13.63
C SER A 4 6.65 -10.97 14.21
N ALA A 5 6.77 -10.70 15.51
CA ALA A 5 6.03 -9.62 16.13
C ALA A 5 6.29 -8.31 15.35
N ARG A 6 5.21 -7.64 14.90
CA ARG A 6 5.31 -6.31 14.28
C ARG A 6 5.51 -5.29 15.38
N GLN A 7 6.40 -4.32 15.15
CA GLN A 7 6.78 -3.31 16.13
C GLN A 7 6.95 -1.96 15.45
N LEU A 8 6.30 -0.95 16.02
CA LEU A 8 6.35 0.44 15.59
C LEU A 8 6.41 1.34 16.83
N ALA A 9 7.23 2.38 16.79
CA ALA A 9 7.28 3.43 17.79
C ALA A 9 6.85 4.76 17.17
N ALA A 10 5.79 5.36 17.71
CA ALA A 10 5.37 6.72 17.38
C ALA A 10 5.91 7.70 18.44
N PHE A 11 6.34 8.88 18.00
CA PHE A 11 6.89 9.92 18.86
C PHE A 11 6.09 11.20 18.70
N GLU A 12 5.93 11.93 19.80
CA GLU A 12 5.13 13.15 19.83
C GLU A 12 5.70 14.29 18.96
N PHE A 13 7.01 14.37 18.82
CA PHE A 13 7.68 15.42 18.04
C PHE A 13 8.52 14.85 16.90
N GLU A 14 8.91 15.71 15.96
CA GLU A 14 9.86 15.37 14.91
C GLU A 14 11.21 14.92 15.51
N ASN A 15 11.97 14.14 14.74
CA ASN A 15 13.30 13.63 15.07
C ASN A 15 13.33 12.77 16.35
N PHE A 16 12.28 11.96 16.55
CA PHE A 16 12.16 10.93 17.59
C PHE A 16 12.22 11.49 19.02
N ARG A 17 11.55 12.63 19.24
CA ARG A 17 11.52 13.35 20.52
C ARG A 17 10.13 13.35 21.16
N GLY A 18 10.10 13.70 22.44
CA GLY A 18 8.86 13.78 23.23
C GLY A 18 8.41 12.40 23.70
N LYS A 19 7.10 12.26 24.00
CA LYS A 19 6.54 10.99 24.44
C LYS A 19 6.70 9.91 23.36
N LYS A 20 7.25 8.74 23.74
CA LYS A 20 7.31 7.53 22.91
C LYS A 20 6.09 6.65 23.18
N VAL A 21 5.43 6.19 22.12
CA VAL A 21 4.33 5.22 22.16
C VAL A 21 4.71 4.01 21.33
N GLU A 22 4.85 2.85 21.98
CA GLU A 22 5.17 1.58 21.32
C GLU A 22 3.88 0.83 20.97
N LEU A 23 3.82 0.32 19.74
CA LEU A 23 2.69 -0.42 19.18
C LEU A 23 3.17 -1.77 18.64
N SER A 24 2.48 -2.83 19.05
CA SER A 24 2.70 -4.21 18.59
C SER A 24 1.49 -4.81 17.86
N GLY A 25 0.41 -4.04 17.75
CA GLY A 25 -0.84 -4.45 17.14
C GLY A 25 -1.66 -3.22 16.71
N ASP A 26 -2.91 -3.48 16.34
CA ASP A 26 -3.89 -2.45 15.98
C ASP A 26 -3.99 -1.35 17.04
N CYS A 27 -3.94 -0.10 16.60
CA CYS A 27 -4.15 1.09 17.41
C CYS A 27 -5.19 1.97 16.71
N LYS A 28 -6.45 1.83 17.12
CA LYS A 28 -7.58 2.57 16.52
C LYS A 28 -7.56 4.07 16.85
N ASN A 29 -6.90 4.47 17.92
CA ASN A 29 -6.77 5.88 18.28
C ASN A 29 -5.44 6.11 19.00
N VAL A 30 -4.45 6.64 18.28
CA VAL A 30 -3.14 6.96 18.88
C VAL A 30 -3.23 8.19 19.79
N LEU A 31 -4.25 9.04 19.58
CA LEU A 31 -4.41 10.30 20.30
C LEU A 31 -4.81 10.12 21.77
N GLU A 32 -5.30 8.93 22.14
CA GLU A 32 -5.49 8.53 23.55
C GLU A 32 -4.16 8.31 24.29
N LYS A 33 -3.08 8.07 23.55
CA LYS A 33 -1.75 7.76 24.09
C LYS A 33 -0.79 8.95 23.99
N THR A 34 -0.95 9.84 23.01
CA THR A 34 -0.10 11.01 22.77
C THR A 34 -0.91 12.15 22.16
N GLN A 35 -0.54 13.41 22.37
CA GLN A 35 -1.30 14.55 21.82
C GLN A 35 -1.23 14.65 20.29
N ARG A 36 -0.13 14.15 19.71
CA ARG A 36 0.11 14.11 18.26
C ARG A 36 1.20 13.09 17.93
N VAL A 37 1.42 12.87 16.64
CA VAL A 37 2.54 12.07 16.12
C VAL A 37 3.39 12.98 15.22
N GLY A 38 4.64 13.21 15.62
CA GLY A 38 5.61 14.02 14.89
C GLY A 38 6.67 13.20 14.15
N SER A 39 7.00 12.00 14.63
CA SER A 39 7.91 11.08 13.95
C SER A 39 7.58 9.61 14.27
N VAL A 40 8.05 8.69 13.42
CA VAL A 40 7.76 7.25 13.55
C VAL A 40 9.02 6.44 13.26
N ILE A 41 9.25 5.37 14.02
CA ILE A 41 10.24 4.33 13.70
C ILE A 41 9.49 3.01 13.54
N VAL A 42 9.68 2.35 12.40
CA VAL A 42 9.16 1.00 12.16
C VAL A 42 10.29 0.01 12.31
N GLU A 43 10.29 -0.73 13.42
CA GLU A 43 11.31 -1.74 13.70
C GLU A 43 11.02 -3.05 12.93
N SER A 44 9.74 -3.42 12.87
CA SER A 44 9.21 -4.62 12.22
C SER A 44 7.85 -4.30 11.59
N GLY A 45 7.80 -4.31 10.25
CA GLY A 45 6.64 -3.90 9.46
C GLY A 45 6.24 -4.92 8.40
N PRO A 46 5.53 -4.50 7.34
CA PRO A 46 5.00 -3.15 7.15
C PRO A 46 3.78 -2.84 8.04
N TRP A 47 3.49 -1.56 8.17
CA TRP A 47 2.29 -1.01 8.81
C TRP A 47 1.52 -0.13 7.83
N VAL A 48 0.21 -0.01 8.05
CA VAL A 48 -0.58 1.08 7.46
C VAL A 48 -0.94 2.05 8.58
N ALA A 49 -0.59 3.31 8.39
CA ALA A 49 -1.07 4.41 9.21
C ALA A 49 -2.20 5.13 8.49
N PHE A 50 -3.09 5.73 9.27
CA PHE A 50 -4.26 6.44 8.78
C PHE A 50 -4.28 7.84 9.36
N GLU A 51 -4.75 8.79 8.57
CA GLU A 51 -4.92 10.18 8.97
C GLU A 51 -5.80 10.33 10.22
N LEU A 52 -6.93 9.63 10.26
CA LEU A 52 -7.92 9.75 11.32
C LEU A 52 -7.93 8.52 12.25
N PRO A 53 -8.48 8.66 13.47
CA PRO A 53 -8.85 7.51 14.29
C PRO A 53 -9.83 6.56 13.57
N GLY A 54 -9.85 5.30 13.99
CA GLY A 54 -10.77 4.28 13.48
C GLY A 54 -10.41 3.73 12.10
N PHE A 55 -9.15 3.88 11.66
CA PHE A 55 -8.66 3.46 10.34
C PHE A 55 -9.31 4.20 9.16
N ALA A 56 -9.52 5.51 9.33
CA ALA A 56 -10.21 6.37 8.37
C ALA A 56 -9.30 7.48 7.81
N GLY A 57 -9.72 8.09 6.70
CA GLY A 57 -8.97 9.14 6.00
C GLY A 57 -7.86 8.60 5.11
N ASP A 58 -6.90 9.47 4.78
CA ASP A 58 -5.74 9.11 3.95
C ASP A 58 -4.93 7.97 4.59
N LYS A 59 -4.41 7.07 3.74
CA LYS A 59 -3.59 5.91 4.16
C LYS A 59 -2.13 6.15 3.82
N PHE A 60 -1.23 5.68 4.68
CA PHE A 60 0.22 5.79 4.50
C PHE A 60 0.87 4.43 4.76
N LEU A 61 1.58 3.89 3.78
CA LEU A 61 2.38 2.69 3.97
C LEU A 61 3.67 3.05 4.71
N LEU A 62 3.90 2.39 5.85
CA LEU A 62 5.13 2.52 6.64
C LEU A 62 5.90 1.21 6.59
N GLU A 63 6.93 1.17 5.76
CA GLU A 63 7.88 0.08 5.67
C GLU A 63 8.92 0.19 6.80
N LYS A 64 9.74 -0.85 7.00
CA LYS A 64 10.79 -0.81 8.01
C LYS A 64 11.72 0.38 7.76
N GLY A 65 11.92 1.22 8.77
CA GLY A 65 12.76 2.41 8.64
C GLY A 65 12.42 3.51 9.63
N GLU A 66 13.05 4.65 9.41
CA GLU A 66 12.95 5.85 10.23
C GLU A 66 12.23 6.96 9.46
N TYR A 67 11.20 7.52 10.07
CA TYR A 67 10.39 8.60 9.52
C TYR A 67 10.48 9.82 10.47
N PRO A 68 11.53 10.65 10.36
CA PRO A 68 11.82 11.71 11.33
C PRO A 68 10.82 12.85 11.32
N ARG A 69 9.95 12.94 10.31
CA ARG A 69 8.93 13.98 10.20
C ARG A 69 7.80 13.60 9.26
N TRP A 70 6.71 14.34 9.30
CA TRP A 70 5.50 14.03 8.53
C TRP A 70 5.71 13.90 7.02
N SER A 71 6.57 14.76 6.45
CA SER A 71 6.87 14.76 5.02
C SER A 71 7.60 13.50 4.53
N THR A 72 8.04 12.62 5.43
CA THR A 72 8.76 11.38 5.08
C THR A 72 7.84 10.17 4.93
N TRP A 73 6.62 10.20 5.45
CA TRP A 73 5.63 9.12 5.27
C TRP A 73 4.54 9.44 4.24
N THR A 74 4.37 10.72 3.86
CA THR A 74 3.39 11.13 2.85
C THR A 74 4.04 11.35 1.49
N SER A 75 3.30 11.00 0.43
CA SER A 75 3.67 11.21 -0.97
C SER A 75 2.81 12.28 -1.67
N CYS A 76 1.75 12.78 -1.01
CA CYS A 76 0.86 13.85 -1.50
C CYS A 76 1.02 15.18 -0.75
N GLN A 77 1.66 15.18 0.42
CA GLN A 77 1.79 16.35 1.29
C GLN A 77 0.45 17.02 1.70
N SER A 78 -0.68 16.32 1.54
CA SER A 78 -2.03 16.80 1.87
C SER A 78 -2.30 16.82 3.38
N SER A 79 -1.77 15.83 4.10
CA SER A 79 -2.01 15.65 5.53
C SER A 79 -0.72 15.32 6.28
N TYR A 80 -0.60 15.87 7.48
CA TYR A 80 0.54 15.69 8.38
C TYR A 80 0.18 14.89 9.64
N THR A 81 -1.09 14.53 9.81
CA THR A 81 -1.60 13.87 11.02
C THR A 81 -1.68 12.36 10.85
N LEU A 82 -1.44 11.63 11.94
CA LEU A 82 -1.68 10.20 12.04
C LEU A 82 -2.57 9.93 13.25
N GLY A 83 -3.74 9.34 13.03
CA GLY A 83 -4.75 9.07 14.06
C GLY A 83 -4.84 7.60 14.45
N SER A 84 -4.49 6.68 13.56
CA SER A 84 -4.54 5.24 13.83
C SER A 84 -3.52 4.43 13.02
N PHE A 85 -3.20 3.23 13.50
CA PHE A 85 -2.17 2.35 12.93
C PHE A 85 -2.65 0.90 12.97
N ARG A 86 -2.31 0.12 11.94
CA ARG A 86 -2.41 -1.34 12.03
C ARG A 86 -1.24 -2.05 11.34
N PRO A 87 -0.81 -3.21 11.87
CA PRO A 87 0.06 -4.14 11.16
C PRO A 87 -0.56 -4.52 9.80
N LEU A 88 0.21 -4.42 8.71
CA LEU A 88 -0.25 -4.83 7.37
C LEU A 88 0.14 -6.28 7.11
N LYS A 89 -0.83 -7.15 6.83
CA LYS A 89 -0.52 -8.52 6.39
C LYS A 89 0.03 -8.48 4.96
N VAL A 90 1.17 -9.14 4.78
CA VAL A 90 1.78 -9.34 3.46
C VAL A 90 1.72 -10.83 3.23
N ASP A 91 0.75 -11.24 2.42
CA ASP A 91 0.46 -12.64 2.16
C ASP A 91 1.08 -13.06 0.82
N GLY A 92 1.78 -14.20 0.82
CA GLY A 92 2.24 -14.90 -0.38
C GLY A 92 3.55 -14.40 -1.00
N ALA A 93 4.18 -15.28 -1.79
CA ALA A 93 5.29 -14.92 -2.68
C ALA A 93 4.77 -14.24 -3.95
N ASP A 94 3.60 -14.65 -4.43
CA ASP A 94 3.07 -14.28 -5.73
C ASP A 94 2.09 -13.11 -5.62
N HIS A 95 2.24 -12.13 -6.51
CA HIS A 95 1.45 -10.93 -6.53
C HIS A 95 0.67 -10.84 -7.83
N LYS A 96 -0.65 -10.67 -7.74
CA LYS A 96 -1.50 -10.44 -8.89
C LYS A 96 -2.55 -9.37 -8.64
N LEU A 97 -2.53 -8.32 -9.46
CA LEU A 97 -3.47 -7.20 -9.44
C LEU A 97 -4.11 -7.03 -10.81
N GLN A 98 -5.42 -6.79 -10.82
CA GLN A 98 -6.17 -6.40 -12.01
C GLN A 98 -6.77 -5.02 -11.78
N LEU A 99 -6.51 -4.09 -12.70
CA LEU A 99 -7.08 -2.76 -12.72
C LEU A 99 -8.07 -2.64 -13.88
N PHE A 100 -9.17 -1.95 -13.65
CA PHE A 100 -10.23 -1.78 -14.62
C PHE A 100 -10.58 -0.31 -14.78
N GLU A 101 -10.79 0.08 -16.03
CA GLU A 101 -11.12 1.45 -16.40
C GLU A 101 -12.43 1.91 -15.78
N ASN A 102 -13.47 1.05 -15.74
CA ASN A 102 -14.80 1.35 -15.23
C ASN A 102 -15.10 0.66 -13.90
N THR A 103 -16.18 1.07 -13.24
CA THR A 103 -16.71 0.40 -12.04
C THR A 103 -17.20 -1.01 -12.39
N GLY A 104 -17.34 -1.88 -11.39
CA GLY A 104 -17.89 -3.22 -11.60
C GLY A 104 -17.04 -4.15 -12.48
N PHE A 105 -15.73 -3.87 -12.64
CA PHE A 105 -14.76 -4.65 -13.42
C PHE A 105 -14.96 -4.59 -14.94
N GLU A 106 -15.44 -3.45 -15.43
CA GLU A 106 -15.71 -3.23 -16.85
C GLU A 106 -14.66 -2.36 -17.57
N GLY A 107 -14.78 -2.27 -18.89
CA GLY A 107 -13.92 -1.44 -19.74
C GLY A 107 -12.55 -2.07 -20.04
N ARG A 108 -11.54 -1.24 -20.28
CA ARG A 108 -10.15 -1.72 -20.42
C ARG A 108 -9.67 -2.33 -19.12
N LYS A 109 -8.87 -3.39 -19.24
CA LYS A 109 -8.27 -4.13 -18.13
C LYS A 109 -6.75 -4.12 -18.25
N MET A 110 -6.08 -3.93 -17.13
CA MET A 110 -4.65 -4.17 -16.96
C MET A 110 -4.43 -5.22 -15.90
N GLU A 111 -3.71 -6.28 -16.24
CA GLU A 111 -3.29 -7.33 -15.31
C GLU A 111 -1.79 -7.22 -15.07
N ILE A 112 -1.40 -7.24 -13.80
CA ILE A 112 -0.02 -7.06 -13.34
C ILE A 112 0.29 -8.27 -12.46
N VAL A 113 1.29 -9.04 -12.86
CA VAL A 113 1.78 -10.21 -12.13
C VAL A 113 3.25 -10.02 -11.82
N ASP A 114 3.57 -10.03 -10.52
CA ASP A 114 4.94 -10.00 -10.01
C ASP A 114 5.84 -8.90 -10.60
N ASP A 115 5.28 -7.74 -10.91
CA ASP A 115 6.02 -6.57 -11.37
C ASP A 115 5.55 -5.28 -10.69
N ASP A 116 6.42 -4.27 -10.60
CA ASP A 116 6.08 -2.93 -10.14
C ASP A 116 5.90 -2.01 -11.36
N VAL A 117 4.87 -1.17 -11.34
CA VAL A 117 4.51 -0.31 -12.48
C VAL A 117 4.67 1.15 -12.11
N PRO A 118 5.81 1.79 -12.42
CA PRO A 118 6.03 3.22 -12.13
C PRO A 118 5.20 4.15 -13.01
N SER A 119 4.63 3.66 -14.12
CA SER A 119 3.73 4.41 -14.99
C SER A 119 2.77 3.47 -15.72
N LEU A 120 1.47 3.56 -15.44
CA LEU A 120 0.44 2.78 -16.17
C LEU A 120 0.44 3.11 -17.68
N TRP A 121 0.75 4.36 -18.02
CA TRP A 121 0.84 4.86 -19.40
C TRP A 121 1.90 4.14 -20.22
N ALA A 122 3.01 3.72 -19.61
CA ALA A 122 4.08 2.98 -20.30
C ALA A 122 3.60 1.64 -20.87
N TYR A 123 2.49 1.11 -20.33
CA TYR A 123 1.86 -0.15 -20.74
C TYR A 123 0.54 0.07 -21.49
N GLY A 124 0.28 1.30 -21.98
CA GLY A 124 -0.91 1.63 -22.76
C GLY A 124 -2.20 1.75 -21.96
N PHE A 125 -2.12 1.78 -20.63
CA PHE A 125 -3.27 2.01 -19.76
C PHE A 125 -3.35 3.49 -19.38
N GLN A 126 -4.57 4.06 -19.33
CA GLN A 126 -4.76 5.47 -18.99
C GLN A 126 -4.73 5.69 -17.47
N ASN A 127 -4.92 6.94 -17.03
CA ASN A 127 -4.94 7.29 -15.60
C ASN A 127 -6.24 6.92 -14.88
N ARG A 128 -7.30 6.54 -15.61
CA ARG A 128 -8.60 6.21 -15.01
C ARG A 128 -8.65 4.75 -14.55
N VAL A 129 -8.76 4.53 -13.24
CA VAL A 129 -8.97 3.23 -12.60
C VAL A 129 -10.18 3.34 -11.68
N ALA A 130 -11.28 2.67 -12.02
CA ALA A 130 -12.54 2.80 -11.28
C ALA A 130 -12.99 1.51 -10.58
N SER A 131 -12.37 0.37 -10.88
CA SER A 131 -12.46 -0.85 -10.06
C SER A 131 -11.16 -1.65 -10.13
N ALA A 132 -10.92 -2.52 -9.15
CA ALA A 132 -9.71 -3.33 -9.05
C ALA A 132 -9.97 -4.68 -8.38
N LYS A 133 -9.15 -5.68 -8.72
CA LYS A 133 -9.12 -6.98 -8.02
C LYS A 133 -7.69 -7.28 -7.57
N ALA A 134 -7.47 -7.29 -6.27
CA ALA A 134 -6.23 -7.77 -5.68
C ALA A 134 -6.37 -9.28 -5.45
N ILE A 135 -5.91 -10.06 -6.43
CA ILE A 135 -6.06 -11.51 -6.42
C ILE A 135 -5.08 -12.14 -5.43
N SER A 136 -3.84 -11.67 -5.41
CA SER A 136 -2.83 -12.10 -4.45
C SER A 136 -1.79 -11.00 -4.20
N GLY A 137 -1.08 -11.12 -3.07
CA GLY A 137 -0.14 -10.12 -2.62
C GLY A 137 -0.82 -8.84 -2.11
N THR A 138 -0.02 -7.97 -1.53
CA THR A 138 -0.46 -6.65 -1.08
C THR A 138 0.14 -5.59 -1.99
N TRP A 139 -0.67 -4.62 -2.41
CA TRP A 139 -0.28 -3.60 -3.39
C TRP A 139 -0.52 -2.20 -2.86
N VAL A 140 0.24 -1.23 -3.36
CA VAL A 140 -0.06 0.20 -3.19
C VAL A 140 -0.17 0.86 -4.55
N GLY A 141 -1.32 1.49 -4.79
CA GLY A 141 -1.54 2.38 -5.92
C GLY A 141 -1.34 3.84 -5.56
N TYR A 142 -0.93 4.62 -6.54
CA TYR A 142 -0.58 6.02 -6.39
C TYR A 142 -1.25 6.88 -7.46
N THR A 143 -1.70 8.09 -7.08
CA THR A 143 -2.37 9.03 -7.99
C THR A 143 -1.49 9.45 -9.18
N TYR A 144 -0.17 9.53 -8.99
CA TYR A 144 0.78 9.99 -10.00
C TYR A 144 1.86 8.95 -10.35
N PRO A 145 2.51 9.07 -11.53
CA PRO A 145 3.64 8.24 -11.90
C PRO A 145 4.81 8.38 -10.91
N GLY A 146 5.59 7.31 -10.78
CA GLY A 146 6.76 7.23 -9.91
C GLY A 146 6.41 7.17 -8.42
N TYR A 147 5.28 6.57 -8.07
CA TYR A 147 4.85 6.33 -6.68
C TYR A 147 4.61 7.62 -5.88
N ARG A 148 3.96 8.61 -6.51
CA ARG A 148 3.68 9.94 -5.93
C ARG A 148 2.18 10.22 -5.82
N GLY A 149 1.79 11.18 -4.96
CA GLY A 149 0.39 11.51 -4.72
C GLY A 149 -0.22 10.69 -3.58
N HIS A 150 -1.54 10.56 -3.54
CA HIS A 150 -2.22 9.77 -2.50
C HIS A 150 -1.89 8.29 -2.67
N GLN A 151 -1.85 7.55 -1.55
CA GLN A 151 -1.57 6.12 -1.52
C GLN A 151 -2.85 5.34 -1.25
N TYR A 152 -3.05 4.25 -1.99
CA TYR A 152 -4.20 3.36 -1.84
C TYR A 152 -3.71 1.93 -1.65
N VAL A 153 -3.93 1.38 -0.46
CA VAL A 153 -3.54 0.01 -0.14
C VAL A 153 -4.60 -0.97 -0.60
N PHE A 154 -4.21 -1.93 -1.42
CA PHE A 154 -5.04 -3.05 -1.87
C PHE A 154 -4.56 -4.33 -1.20
N GLU A 155 -5.32 -4.77 -0.20
CA GLU A 155 -5.26 -6.14 0.33
C GLU A 155 -6.12 -7.07 -0.54
N HIS A 156 -5.99 -8.38 -0.36
CA HIS A 156 -6.76 -9.37 -1.10
C HIS A 156 -8.26 -9.06 -1.10
N GLY A 157 -8.85 -8.93 -2.29
CA GLY A 157 -10.27 -8.63 -2.43
C GLY A 157 -10.67 -7.98 -3.75
N ASP A 158 -11.98 -7.82 -3.87
CA ASP A 158 -12.67 -7.23 -5.01
C ASP A 158 -13.14 -5.82 -4.65
N PHE A 159 -12.69 -4.82 -5.39
CA PHE A 159 -13.02 -3.40 -5.20
C PHE A 159 -13.81 -2.91 -6.41
N LYS A 160 -15.14 -2.85 -6.29
CA LYS A 160 -16.05 -2.56 -7.41
C LYS A 160 -16.13 -1.07 -7.75
N HIS A 161 -15.73 -0.21 -6.82
CA HIS A 161 -15.76 1.24 -6.96
C HIS A 161 -14.52 1.87 -6.31
N TRP A 162 -14.07 3.04 -6.79
CA TRP A 162 -12.86 3.69 -6.27
C TRP A 162 -12.95 4.13 -4.79
N ASN A 163 -14.17 4.36 -4.32
CA ASN A 163 -14.47 4.58 -2.91
C ASN A 163 -14.08 3.39 -2.02
N ASP A 164 -14.06 2.15 -2.55
CA ASP A 164 -13.76 0.95 -1.78
C ASP A 164 -12.29 0.93 -1.30
N TRP A 165 -11.37 1.58 -2.01
CA TRP A 165 -9.99 1.78 -1.56
C TRP A 165 -9.74 3.14 -0.89
N GLY A 166 -10.76 4.01 -0.83
CA GLY A 166 -10.72 5.32 -0.18
C GLY A 166 -10.27 6.47 -1.07
N ALA A 167 -10.33 6.32 -2.40
CA ALA A 167 -10.09 7.45 -3.31
C ALA A 167 -11.34 8.32 -3.46
N SER A 168 -11.16 9.63 -3.68
CA SER A 168 -12.24 10.55 -4.06
C SER A 168 -12.53 10.51 -5.56
N GLU A 169 -11.52 10.21 -6.37
CA GLU A 169 -11.57 10.17 -7.83
C GLU A 169 -10.93 8.86 -8.35
N PRO A 170 -11.37 8.34 -9.51
CA PRO A 170 -10.85 7.11 -10.09
C PRO A 170 -9.49 7.30 -10.76
N GLN A 171 -8.49 7.84 -10.04
CA GLN A 171 -7.17 8.15 -10.59
C GLN A 171 -6.06 7.32 -9.95
N ILE A 172 -5.41 6.47 -10.75
CA ILE A 172 -4.19 5.74 -10.39
C ILE A 172 -3.26 5.76 -11.60
N GLN A 173 -1.98 6.05 -11.37
CA GLN A 173 -0.98 6.15 -12.44
C GLN A 173 0.30 5.37 -12.17
N SER A 174 0.50 4.87 -10.96
CA SER A 174 1.53 3.87 -10.67
C SER A 174 1.06 2.93 -9.57
N VAL A 175 1.58 1.70 -9.59
CA VAL A 175 1.33 0.69 -8.56
C VAL A 175 2.62 -0.06 -8.26
N ARG A 176 2.80 -0.50 -7.01
CA ARG A 176 3.91 -1.37 -6.63
C ARG A 176 3.45 -2.44 -5.65
N ARG A 177 4.22 -3.52 -5.57
CA ARG A 177 4.05 -4.56 -4.57
C ARG A 177 4.59 -4.07 -3.22
N VAL A 178 3.94 -4.53 -2.15
CA VAL A 178 4.45 -4.42 -0.78
C VAL A 178 5.19 -5.71 -0.47
N ARG A 179 6.51 -5.63 -0.27
CA ARG A 179 7.33 -6.80 0.08
C ARG A 179 7.74 -6.70 1.54
N ASP A 180 7.65 -7.81 2.27
CA ASP A 180 8.31 -7.88 3.57
C ASP A 180 9.83 -7.99 3.36
N MET A 181 10.60 -7.03 3.87
CA MET A 181 12.05 -7.03 3.81
C MET A 181 12.69 -8.28 4.47
N GLN A 182 11.95 -9.02 5.30
CA GLN A 182 12.43 -10.30 5.84
C GLN A 182 12.61 -11.37 4.76
N TRP A 183 11.84 -11.34 3.66
CA TRP A 183 12.05 -12.27 2.53
C TRP A 183 13.38 -12.03 1.83
N HIS A 184 13.85 -10.78 1.78
CA HIS A 184 15.13 -10.43 1.16
C HIS A 184 16.36 -10.83 2.01
N LYS A 185 16.18 -11.27 3.26
CA LYS A 185 17.29 -11.80 4.10
C LYS A 185 17.57 -13.28 3.86
N LYS A 186 16.68 -14.02 3.20
CA LYS A 186 17.04 -15.34 2.67
C LYS A 186 17.78 -15.09 1.37
N GLY A 187 19.11 -15.16 1.47
CA GLY A 187 19.99 -15.16 0.32
C GLY A 187 19.52 -16.17 -0.73
N PHE A 188 19.87 -15.87 -1.98
CA PHE A 188 20.11 -16.83 -3.04
C PHE A 188 20.24 -18.25 -2.50
N ASP A 189 19.20 -19.07 -2.69
CA ASP A 189 19.22 -20.54 -2.77
C ASP A 189 17.79 -21.09 -2.67
N ILE A 190 16.98 -20.82 -3.71
CA ILE A 190 15.97 -21.78 -4.19
C ILE A 190 16.00 -21.69 -5.73
N ILE A 191 16.44 -22.78 -6.36
CA ILE A 191 16.34 -23.03 -7.81
C ILE A 191 14.84 -23.15 -8.18
N PRO A 192 14.38 -22.58 -9.30
CA PRO A 192 12.97 -22.28 -9.53
C PRO A 192 12.20 -23.55 -9.87
N GLU A 193 11.16 -23.86 -9.10
CA GLU A 193 10.08 -24.72 -9.57
C GLU A 193 8.92 -23.82 -9.95
N VAL A 194 8.59 -23.88 -11.25
CA VAL A 194 7.69 -23.02 -12.06
C VAL A 194 8.21 -21.60 -12.30
N GLU A 195 8.51 -21.28 -13.55
CA GLU A 195 8.66 -19.89 -14.01
C GLU A 195 7.36 -19.13 -13.70
N ASN A 196 7.31 -18.45 -12.56
CA ASN A 196 6.35 -17.36 -12.39
C ASN A 196 6.80 -16.25 -13.33
N ILE A 197 6.33 -16.31 -14.57
CA ILE A 197 6.58 -15.28 -15.58
C ILE A 197 5.94 -14.00 -15.02
N SER A 198 6.76 -13.04 -14.60
CA SER A 198 6.28 -11.69 -14.33
C SER A 198 5.81 -11.09 -15.66
N TYR A 199 4.60 -10.54 -15.69
CA TYR A 199 4.10 -9.88 -16.90
C TYR A 199 3.11 -8.78 -16.58
N ILE A 200 2.96 -7.89 -17.55
CA ILE A 200 1.96 -6.86 -17.56
C ILE A 200 1.17 -6.99 -18.86
N LYS A 201 -0.15 -7.17 -18.76
CA LYS A 201 -1.05 -7.31 -19.90
C LYS A 201 -2.13 -6.25 -19.86
N CYS A 202 -2.13 -5.37 -20.86
CA CYS A 202 -3.16 -4.35 -21.04
C CYS A 202 -4.02 -4.68 -22.28
N GLY A 203 -5.35 -4.55 -22.18
CA GLY A 203 -6.24 -4.73 -23.31
C GLY A 203 -7.70 -4.39 -23.00
N THR A 204 -8.55 -4.37 -24.02
CA THR A 204 -10.01 -4.26 -23.85
C THR A 204 -10.61 -5.60 -23.46
N ASN A 205 -11.53 -5.63 -22.49
CA ASN A 205 -12.42 -6.77 -22.31
C ASN A 205 -13.33 -6.83 -23.56
N LYS A 206 -12.91 -7.55 -24.60
CA LYS A 206 -13.84 -8.02 -25.62
C LYS A 206 -14.73 -9.07 -24.96
N ASN A 207 -15.76 -8.63 -24.26
CA ASN A 207 -16.90 -9.48 -23.96
C ASN A 207 -17.58 -9.74 -25.31
N PHE A 208 -17.23 -10.86 -25.95
CA PHE A 208 -18.06 -11.43 -27.00
C PHE A 208 -19.33 -11.96 -26.32
N LYS A 209 -20.42 -11.22 -26.42
CA LYS A 209 -21.79 -11.74 -26.54
C LYS A 209 -22.60 -10.77 -27.38
#